data_AF-A0A0N1BN52-F1
#
_entry.id   AF-A0A0N1BN52-F1
#
_cell.length_a   1.000
_cell.length_b   1.000
_cell.length_c   1.000
_cell.angle_alpha   90.00
_cell.angle_beta   90.00
_cell.angle_gamma   90.00
#
_symmetry.space_group_name_H-M   'P 1'
#
loop_
_entity.id
_entity.type
_entity.pdbx_description
1 polymer ?
#
loop_
_entity_poly.entity_id
_entity_poly.type
_entity_poly.pdbx_seq_one_letter_code
_entity_poly.pdbx_strand_id
1 'polypeptide(L)'
;MPTHDAAAFRRLCAQYRWLAIFMVVSVGGLLALMHIGFPLALWLRDGVVREGGIGAAVFALPTVCYLYGVWAIGQGLGEVARGRLIQATLAGTLRKVGLALGAGGVLSVFGVTNILRLIGESRGGYLYFDVAGMTLGMIGGALYLLGRVIDHAGRVQAELDEMI
;
A
#
# COMPACT_ATOMS: atom_id res chain seq x y z
N MET A 1 37.11 8.00 5.52
CA MET A 1 36.32 6.95 6.20
C MET A 1 34.81 6.94 5.82
N PRO A 2 34.37 7.04 4.54
CA PRO A 2 32.93 7.06 4.18
C PRO A 2 32.32 5.71 3.71
N THR A 3 33.13 4.66 3.54
CA THR A 3 32.69 3.41 2.89
C THR A 3 31.93 2.45 3.81
N HIS A 4 32.19 2.51 5.13
CA HIS A 4 31.50 1.68 6.13
C HIS A 4 30.04 2.11 6.33
N ASP A 5 29.76 3.41 6.33
CA ASP A 5 28.42 3.95 6.56
C ASP A 5 27.46 3.62 5.42
N ALA A 6 27.94 3.72 4.18
CA ALA A 6 27.16 3.35 3.00
C ALA A 6 26.81 1.85 2.97
N ALA A 7 27.73 0.98 3.42
CA ALA A 7 27.49 -0.45 3.49
C ALA A 7 26.49 -0.81 4.61
N ALA A 8 26.59 -0.16 5.77
CA ALA A 8 25.63 -0.34 6.86
C ALA A 8 24.22 0.13 6.45
N PHE A 9 24.12 1.29 5.80
CA PHE A 9 22.85 1.80 5.28
C PHE A 9 22.20 0.84 4.27
N ARG A 10 22.98 0.30 3.32
CA ARG A 10 22.47 -0.70 2.36
C ARG A 10 21.96 -1.97 3.05
N ARG A 11 22.61 -2.42 4.12
CA ARG A 11 22.15 -3.58 4.92
C ARG A 11 20.82 -3.29 5.61
N LEU A 12 20.66 -2.11 6.21
CA LEU A 12 19.39 -1.69 6.83
C LEU A 12 18.26 -1.65 5.80
N CYS A 13 18.50 -1.07 4.61
CA CYS A 13 17.51 -1.06 3.53
C CYS A 13 17.14 -2.48 3.05
N ALA A 14 18.12 -3.38 2.94
CA ALA A 14 17.88 -4.78 2.56
C ALA A 14 17.10 -5.55 3.64
N GLN A 15 17.40 -5.31 4.91
CA GLN A 15 16.68 -5.90 6.04
C GLN A 15 15.23 -5.43 6.08
N TYR A 16 14.99 -4.13 5.85
CA TYR A 16 13.64 -3.58 5.80
C TYR A 16 12.81 -4.16 4.65
N ARG A 17 13.42 -4.38 3.48
CA ARG A 17 12.75 -5.09 2.38
C ARG A 17 12.28 -6.48 2.81
N TRP A 18 13.12 -7.23 3.52
CA TRP A 18 12.75 -8.55 4.01
C TRP A 18 11.60 -8.50 5.03
N LEU A 19 11.62 -7.52 5.94
CA LEU A 19 10.52 -7.30 6.88
C LEU A 19 9.21 -6.96 6.17
N ALA A 20 9.26 -6.09 5.15
CA ALA A 20 8.09 -5.73 4.35
C ALA A 20 7.54 -6.94 3.58
N ILE A 21 8.41 -7.74 2.96
CA ILE A 21 8.00 -8.98 2.26
C ILE A 21 7.37 -9.95 3.25
N PHE A 22 8.01 -10.19 4.40
CA PHE A 22 7.50 -11.08 5.43
C PHE A 22 6.12 -10.65 5.93
N MET A 23 5.93 -9.36 6.22
CA MET A 23 4.64 -8.80 6.62
C MET A 23 3.58 -8.98 5.52
N VAL A 24 3.90 -8.69 4.26
CA VAL A 24 2.95 -8.82 3.15
C VAL A 24 2.57 -10.28 2.90
N VAL A 25 3.53 -11.19 2.94
CA VAL A 25 3.29 -12.63 2.74
C VAL A 25 2.52 -13.22 3.92
N SER A 26 2.87 -12.88 5.16
CA SER A 26 2.17 -13.40 6.35
C SER A 26 0.74 -12.85 6.44
N VAL A 27 0.57 -11.53 6.44
CA VAL A 27 -0.75 -10.88 6.56
C VAL A 27 -1.60 -11.15 5.32
N GLY A 28 -1.02 -11.05 4.12
CA GLY A 28 -1.70 -11.38 2.88
C GLY A 28 -2.10 -12.85 2.80
N GLY A 29 -1.24 -13.76 3.29
CA GLY A 29 -1.54 -15.19 3.40
C GLY A 29 -2.69 -15.48 4.38
N LEU A 30 -2.71 -14.82 5.53
CA LEU A 30 -3.82 -14.91 6.49
C LEU A 30 -5.13 -14.39 5.88
N LEU A 31 -5.09 -13.26 5.18
CA LEU A 31 -6.26 -12.71 4.49
C LEU A 31 -6.75 -13.65 3.38
N ALA A 32 -5.85 -14.19 2.57
CA ALA A 32 -6.20 -15.16 1.54
C ALA A 32 -6.80 -16.43 2.16
N LEU A 33 -6.24 -16.93 3.26
CA LEU A 33 -6.78 -18.08 3.97
C LEU A 33 -8.18 -17.79 4.53
N MET A 34 -8.40 -16.61 5.11
CA MET A 34 -9.66 -16.23 5.74
C MET A 34 -10.77 -15.97 4.71
N HIS A 35 -10.46 -15.24 3.64
CA HIS A 35 -11.46 -14.79 2.66
C HIS A 35 -11.59 -15.72 1.45
N ILE A 36 -10.61 -16.59 1.17
CA ILE A 36 -10.64 -17.54 0.05
C ILE A 36 -10.56 -18.97 0.56
N GLY A 37 -9.58 -19.29 1.41
CA GLY A 37 -9.36 -20.66 1.89
C GLY A 37 -10.53 -21.25 2.67
N PHE A 38 -11.02 -20.53 3.68
CA PHE A 38 -12.15 -20.97 4.51
C PHE A 38 -13.48 -21.11 3.73
N PRO A 39 -13.93 -20.13 2.92
CA PRO A 39 -15.14 -20.32 2.12
C PRO A 39 -14.99 -21.40 1.03
N LEU A 40 -13.81 -21.54 0.42
CA LEU A 40 -13.55 -22.60 -0.55
C LEU A 40 -13.59 -23.98 0.11
N ALA A 41 -13.04 -24.13 1.32
CA ALA A 41 -13.08 -25.37 2.07
C ALA A 41 -14.52 -25.76 2.47
N LEU A 42 -15.33 -24.79 2.88
CA LEU A 42 -16.76 -25.03 3.17
C LEU A 42 -17.54 -25.40 1.91
N TRP A 43 -17.26 -24.74 0.78
CA TRP A 43 -17.89 -25.06 -0.49
C TRP A 43 -17.52 -26.47 -0.98
N LEU A 44 -16.24 -26.87 -0.87
CA LEU A 44 -15.77 -28.21 -1.20
C LEU A 44 -16.34 -29.30 -0.29
N ARG A 45 -16.55 -28.99 0.99
CA ARG A 45 -17.03 -29.95 1.99
C ARG A 45 -18.54 -30.15 1.94
N ASP A 46 -19.29 -29.04 1.93
CA ASP A 46 -20.73 -29.05 2.18
C ASP A 46 -21.55 -28.49 1.00
N GLY A 47 -20.91 -27.99 -0.06
CA GLY A 47 -21.58 -27.35 -1.20
C GLY A 47 -22.27 -26.01 -0.87
N VAL A 48 -22.11 -25.53 0.36
CA VAL A 48 -22.77 -24.32 0.86
C VAL A 48 -21.96 -23.10 0.47
N VAL A 49 -22.60 -22.17 -0.25
CA VAL A 49 -22.06 -20.82 -0.49
C VAL A 49 -22.39 -19.97 0.73
N ARG A 50 -21.38 -19.39 1.37
CA ARG A 50 -21.58 -18.57 2.57
C ARG A 50 -22.26 -17.24 2.21
N GLU A 51 -23.47 -17.05 2.71
CA GLU A 51 -24.16 -15.75 2.71
C GLU A 51 -23.29 -14.71 3.44
N GLY A 52 -23.11 -13.52 2.85
CA GLY A 52 -22.23 -12.46 3.36
C GLY A 52 -20.73 -12.55 2.99
N GLY A 53 -20.33 -13.54 2.18
CA GLY A 53 -18.94 -13.65 1.69
C GLY A 53 -18.48 -12.43 0.86
N ILE A 54 -19.41 -11.82 0.12
CA ILE A 54 -19.15 -10.62 -0.69
C ILE A 54 -18.88 -9.42 0.22
N GLY A 55 -19.71 -9.20 1.25
CA GLY A 55 -19.49 -8.13 2.23
C GLY A 55 -18.12 -8.22 2.90
N ALA A 56 -17.74 -9.43 3.34
CA ALA A 56 -16.43 -9.68 3.92
C ALA A 56 -15.26 -9.39 2.96
N ALA A 57 -15.41 -9.73 1.67
CA ALA A 57 -14.41 -9.40 0.66
C ALA A 57 -14.30 -7.89 0.42
N VAL A 58 -15.43 -7.17 0.46
CA VAL A 58 -15.46 -5.72 0.31
C VAL A 58 -14.76 -5.03 1.48
N PHE A 59 -14.94 -5.52 2.71
CA PHE A 59 -14.21 -5.00 3.88
C PHE A 59 -12.70 -5.23 3.80
N ALA A 60 -12.24 -6.26 3.09
CA ALA A 60 -10.82 -6.55 2.93
C ALA A 60 -10.12 -5.69 1.87
N LEU A 61 -10.88 -5.03 0.97
CA LEU A 61 -10.34 -4.24 -0.13
C LEU A 61 -9.34 -3.15 0.31
N PRO A 62 -9.64 -2.29 1.31
CA PRO A 62 -8.70 -1.27 1.77
C PRO A 62 -7.40 -1.89 2.31
N THR A 63 -7.50 -3.03 3.00
CA THR A 63 -6.34 -3.75 3.54
C THR A 63 -5.40 -4.22 2.43
N VAL A 64 -5.93 -4.65 1.28
CA VAL A 64 -5.12 -5.02 0.11
C VAL A 64 -4.36 -3.80 -0.42
N CYS A 65 -5.01 -2.64 -0.52
CA CYS A 65 -4.35 -1.39 -0.91
C CYS A 65 -3.22 -1.01 0.05
N TYR A 66 -3.44 -1.15 1.37
CA TYR A 66 -2.41 -0.86 2.37
C TYR A 66 -1.22 -1.84 2.30
N LEU A 67 -1.49 -3.13 2.10
CA LEU A 67 -0.43 -4.14 1.91
C LEU A 67 0.40 -3.85 0.66
N TYR A 68 -0.23 -3.42 -0.43
CA TYR A 68 0.49 -2.98 -1.63
C TYR A 68 1.40 -1.77 -1.31
N GLY A 69 0.95 -0.84 -0.47
CA GLY A 69 1.78 0.26 0.03
C GLY A 69 3.04 -0.24 0.75
N VAL A 70 2.90 -1.17 1.69
CA VAL A 70 4.03 -1.78 2.41
C VAL A 70 4.98 -2.48 1.45
N TRP A 71 4.43 -3.22 0.48
CA TRP A 71 5.23 -3.89 -0.54
C TRP A 71 6.02 -2.90 -1.40
N ALA A 72 5.38 -1.81 -1.85
CA ALA A 72 6.03 -0.77 -2.65
C ALA A 72 7.20 -0.10 -1.89
N ILE A 73 7.03 0.18 -0.59
CA ILE A 73 8.12 0.65 0.29
C ILE A 73 9.26 -0.37 0.30
N GLY A 74 8.95 -1.64 0.56
CA GLY A 74 9.95 -2.71 0.59
C GLY A 74 10.74 -2.83 -0.70
N GLN A 75 10.07 -2.74 -1.85
CA GLN A 75 10.74 -2.75 -3.15
C GLN A 75 11.63 -1.52 -3.36
N GLY A 76 11.15 -0.32 -2.99
CA GLY A 76 11.92 0.92 -3.07
C GLY A 76 13.22 0.87 -2.25
N LEU A 77 13.14 0.44 -0.99
CA LEU A 77 14.34 0.27 -0.16
C LEU A 77 15.25 -0.85 -0.70
N GLY A 78 14.67 -1.91 -1.28
CA GLY A 78 15.41 -2.96 -1.95
C GLY A 78 16.22 -2.47 -3.16
N GLU A 79 15.67 -1.53 -3.93
CA GLU A 79 16.34 -0.88 -5.05
C GLU A 79 17.49 0.03 -4.60
N VAL A 80 17.28 0.80 -3.52
CA VAL A 80 18.34 1.61 -2.89
C VAL A 80 19.48 0.72 -2.39
N ALA A 81 19.17 -0.42 -1.76
CA ALA A 81 20.18 -1.37 -1.29
C ALA A 81 21.06 -1.93 -2.43
N ARG A 82 20.52 -1.99 -3.65
CA ARG A 82 21.22 -2.45 -4.87
C ARG A 82 22.05 -1.34 -5.55
N GLY A 83 22.08 -0.13 -4.99
CA GLY A 83 22.87 0.98 -5.52
C GLY A 83 22.18 1.79 -6.61
N ARG A 84 20.84 1.70 -6.74
CA ARG A 84 20.10 2.65 -7.60
C ARG A 84 20.14 4.06 -7.03
N LEU A 85 19.93 5.04 -7.92
CA LEU A 85 19.88 6.45 -7.56
C LEU A 85 18.78 6.68 -6.51
N ILE A 86 19.17 7.16 -5.33
CA ILE A 86 18.27 7.31 -4.18
C ILE A 86 17.12 8.26 -4.52
N GLN A 87 17.42 9.38 -5.19
CA GLN A 87 16.44 10.42 -5.50
C GLN A 87 15.31 9.92 -6.42
N ALA A 88 15.66 9.24 -7.52
CA ALA A 88 14.68 8.68 -8.44
C ALA A 88 13.86 7.54 -7.79
N THR A 89 14.53 6.69 -7.02
CA THR A 89 13.87 5.57 -6.32
C THR A 89 12.90 6.08 -5.26
N LEU A 90 13.30 7.11 -4.50
CA LEU A 90 12.49 7.74 -3.45
C LEU A 90 11.25 8.41 -4.06
N ALA A 91 11.42 9.23 -5.11
CA ALA A 91 10.31 9.88 -5.80
C ALA A 91 9.27 8.87 -6.32
N GLY A 92 9.74 7.82 -7.01
CA GLY A 92 8.88 6.75 -7.51
C GLY A 92 8.18 5.96 -6.40
N THR A 93 8.89 5.65 -5.33
CA THR A 93 8.35 4.91 -4.18
C THR A 93 7.29 5.72 -3.45
N LEU A 94 7.57 6.98 -3.10
CA LEU A 94 6.59 7.86 -2.44
C LEU A 94 5.30 8.01 -3.25
N ARG A 95 5.40 8.11 -4.59
CA ARG A 95 4.20 8.18 -5.45
C ARG A 95 3.38 6.90 -5.40
N LYS A 96 4.01 5.72 -5.51
CA LYS A 96 3.33 4.43 -5.45
C LYS A 96 2.66 4.20 -4.11
N VAL A 97 3.37 4.51 -3.02
CA VAL A 97 2.88 4.39 -1.65
C VAL A 97 1.76 5.37 -1.38
N GLY A 98 1.94 6.62 -1.80
CA GLY A 98 0.92 7.66 -1.67
C GLY A 98 -0.37 7.32 -2.40
N LEU A 99 -0.27 6.79 -3.63
CA LEU A 99 -1.43 6.28 -4.36
C LEU A 99 -2.10 5.09 -3.66
N ALA A 100 -1.31 4.15 -3.13
CA ALA A 100 -1.82 2.98 -2.44
C ALA A 100 -2.61 3.34 -1.17
N LEU A 101 -2.01 4.19 -0.33
CA LEU A 101 -2.64 4.66 0.92
C LEU A 101 -3.80 5.61 0.65
N GLY A 102 -3.64 6.52 -0.32
CA GLY A 102 -4.67 7.46 -0.74
C GLY A 102 -5.91 6.73 -1.28
N ALA A 103 -5.71 5.81 -2.22
CA ALA A 103 -6.79 4.99 -2.77
C ALA A 103 -7.40 4.09 -1.69
N GLY A 104 -6.60 3.45 -0.84
CA GLY A 104 -7.08 2.62 0.26
C GLY A 104 -7.93 3.40 1.27
N GLY A 105 -7.53 4.62 1.64
CA GLY A 105 -8.29 5.49 2.54
C GLY A 105 -9.62 5.95 1.94
N VAL A 106 -9.62 6.39 0.68
CA VAL A 106 -10.85 6.75 -0.05
C VAL A 106 -11.77 5.53 -0.18
N LEU A 107 -11.21 4.36 -0.48
CA LEU A 107 -11.94 3.12 -0.59
C LEU A 107 -12.52 2.69 0.77
N SER A 108 -11.80 2.90 1.88
CA SER A 108 -12.30 2.60 3.23
C SER A 108 -13.51 3.45 3.60
N VAL A 109 -13.41 4.77 3.41
CA VAL A 109 -14.44 5.72 3.84
C VAL A 109 -15.65 5.70 2.90
N PHE A 110 -15.41 5.78 1.59
CA PHE A 110 -16.46 5.88 0.58
C PHE A 110 -16.75 4.55 -0.10
N GLY A 111 -15.71 3.80 -0.49
CA GLY A 111 -15.86 2.57 -1.28
C GLY A 111 -16.65 1.49 -0.56
N VAL A 112 -16.17 1.05 0.60
CA VAL A 112 -16.77 -0.04 1.40
C VAL A 112 -18.24 0.27 1.69
N THR A 113 -18.52 1.47 2.21
CA THR A 113 -19.88 1.91 2.57
C THR A 113 -20.82 1.92 1.37
N ASN A 114 -20.39 2.43 0.21
CA ASN A 114 -21.23 2.50 -0.99
C ASN A 114 -21.45 1.11 -1.61
N ILE A 115 -20.45 0.24 -1.61
CA ILE A 115 -20.55 -1.12 -2.17
C ILE A 115 -21.47 -1.99 -1.30
N LEU A 116 -21.32 -1.97 0.03
CA LEU A 116 -22.22 -2.70 0.93
C LEU A 116 -23.68 -2.26 0.78
N ARG A 117 -23.90 -0.97 0.50
CA ARG A 117 -25.24 -0.43 0.22
C ARG A 117 -25.79 -0.93 -1.12
N LEU A 118 -24.97 -0.96 -2.17
CA LEU A 118 -25.34 -1.49 -3.49
C LEU A 118 -25.76 -2.95 -3.44
N ILE A 119 -25.16 -3.73 -2.54
CA ILE A 119 -25.47 -5.16 -2.33
C ILE A 119 -26.70 -5.35 -1.41
N GLY A 120 -27.26 -4.26 -0.85
CA GLY A 120 -28.43 -4.31 0.02
C GLY A 120 -28.16 -4.77 1.45
N GLU A 121 -26.89 -4.91 1.83
CA GLU A 121 -26.44 -5.43 3.14
C GLU A 121 -26.48 -4.36 4.25
N SER A 122 -26.65 -3.08 3.91
CA SER A 122 -26.68 -1.97 4.89
C SER A 122 -27.73 -0.90 4.57
N ARG A 123 -28.49 -0.47 5.59
CA ARG A 123 -29.51 0.60 5.56
C ARG A 123 -29.06 1.89 6.29
N GLY A 124 -27.75 2.11 6.47
CA GLY A 124 -27.17 3.24 7.20
C GLY A 124 -26.62 4.40 6.34
N GLY A 125 -26.16 5.48 6.99
CA GLY A 125 -25.75 6.76 6.37
C GLY A 125 -24.52 6.71 5.44
N TYR A 126 -24.40 7.72 4.57
CA TYR A 126 -23.45 7.82 3.45
C TYR A 126 -21.95 7.82 3.81
N LEU A 127 -21.60 7.98 5.09
CA LEU A 127 -20.23 8.11 5.58
C LEU A 127 -19.99 7.10 6.70
N TYR A 128 -19.08 6.16 6.46
CA TYR A 128 -18.45 5.43 7.55
C TYR A 128 -17.35 6.32 8.11
N PHE A 129 -17.50 6.74 9.37
CA PHE A 129 -16.54 7.59 10.06
C PHE A 129 -15.30 6.78 10.49
N ASP A 130 -14.53 6.34 9.49
CA ASP A 130 -13.24 5.71 9.68
C ASP A 130 -12.15 6.77 9.75
N VAL A 131 -11.85 7.22 10.97
CA VAL A 131 -10.77 8.19 11.23
C VAL A 131 -9.42 7.65 10.72
N ALA A 132 -9.19 6.34 10.79
CA ALA A 132 -7.96 5.73 10.28
C ALA A 132 -7.90 5.82 8.75
N GLY A 133 -8.98 5.49 8.04
CA GLY A 133 -9.08 5.64 6.58
C GLY A 133 -8.92 7.08 6.11
N MET A 134 -9.54 8.05 6.81
CA MET A 134 -9.40 9.48 6.48
C MET A 134 -7.95 9.97 6.67
N THR A 135 -7.31 9.61 7.78
CA THR A 135 -5.92 9.99 8.06
C THR A 135 -4.95 9.34 7.08
N LEU A 136 -5.10 8.05 6.80
CA LEU A 136 -4.30 7.34 5.78
C LEU A 136 -4.49 7.93 4.39
N GLY A 137 -5.72 8.32 4.04
CA GLY A 137 -6.02 8.99 2.78
C GLY A 137 -5.26 10.31 2.63
N MET A 138 -5.30 11.16 3.67
CA MET A 138 -4.58 12.43 3.71
C MET A 138 -3.05 12.24 3.66
N ILE A 139 -2.50 11.32 4.46
CA ILE A 139 -1.08 10.99 4.44
C ILE A 139 -0.66 10.46 3.06
N GLY A 140 -1.48 9.60 2.45
CA GLY A 140 -1.24 9.08 1.11
C GLY A 140 -1.17 10.19 0.07
N GLY A 141 -2.11 11.13 0.11
CA GLY A 141 -2.10 12.33 -0.75
C GLY A 141 -0.82 13.17 -0.56
N ALA A 142 -0.41 13.41 0.69
CA ALA A 142 0.81 14.15 0.99
C ALA A 142 2.06 13.45 0.45
N LEU A 143 2.19 12.14 0.66
CA LEU A 143 3.30 11.35 0.13
C LEU A 143 3.35 11.37 -1.39
N TYR A 144 2.20 11.31 -2.06
CA TYR A 144 2.12 11.41 -3.51
C TYR A 144 2.66 12.75 -4.03
N LEU A 145 2.25 13.85 -3.39
CA LEU A 145 2.71 15.20 -3.74
C LEU A 145 4.21 15.36 -3.48
N LEU A 146 4.71 14.88 -2.33
CA LEU A 146 6.14 14.89 -2.02
C LEU A 146 6.96 14.15 -3.08
N GLY A 147 6.49 12.98 -3.52
CA GLY A 147 7.16 12.24 -4.59
C GLY A 147 7.20 13.01 -5.92
N ARG A 148 6.16 13.81 -6.25
CA ARG A 148 6.20 14.72 -7.41
C ARG A 148 7.18 15.88 -7.22
N VAL A 149 7.25 16.46 -6.02
CA VAL A 149 8.17 17.56 -5.71
C VAL A 149 9.63 17.11 -5.84
N ILE A 150 9.97 15.93 -5.32
CA ILE A 150 11.34 15.38 -5.43
C ILE A 150 11.73 15.15 -6.90
N ASP A 151 10.80 14.64 -7.71
CA ASP A 151 10.99 14.42 -9.15
C ASP A 151 11.23 15.76 -9.89
N HIS A 152 10.42 16.77 -9.56
CA HIS A 152 10.57 18.11 -10.12
C HIS A 152 11.90 18.76 -9.74
N ALA A 153 12.30 18.66 -8.46
CA ALA A 153 13.58 19.17 -7.99
C ALA A 153 14.76 18.51 -8.73
N GLY A 154 14.69 17.20 -9.00
CA GLY A 154 15.71 16.49 -9.79
C GLY A 154 15.82 16.99 -11.23
N ARG A 155 14.69 17.32 -11.86
CA ARG A 155 14.68 17.89 -13.22
C ARG A 155 15.27 19.30 -13.27
N VAL A 156 14.87 20.17 -12.35
CA VAL A 156 15.40 21.54 -12.28
C VAL A 156 16.91 21.52 -12.03
N GLN A 157 17.39 20.61 -11.19
CA GLN A 157 18.83 20.47 -10.95
C GLN A 157 19.60 19.98 -12.19
N ALA A 158 18.99 19.10 -13.00
CA ALA A 158 19.59 18.67 -14.26
C ALA A 158 19.64 19.80 -15.30
N GLU A 159 18.61 20.64 -15.37
CA GLU A 159 18.59 21.81 -16.27
C GLU A 159 19.65 22.85 -15.88
N LEU A 160 19.89 23.05 -14.58
CA LEU A 160 20.95 23.95 -14.10
C LEU A 160 22.36 23.41 -14.39
N ASP A 161 22.54 22.09 -14.36
CA ASP A 161 23.84 21.43 -14.66
C ASP A 161 24.17 21.53 -16.17
N GLU A 162 23.17 21.61 -17.04
CA GLU A 162 23.35 21.81 -18.48
C GLU A 162 23.73 23.27 -18.86
N MET A 163 23.50 24.24 -17.95
CA MET A 163 23.83 25.66 -18.17
C MET A 163 25.27 26.05 -17.77
N ILE A 164 26.04 25.14 -17.15
CA ILE A 164 27.43 25.34 -16.73
C ILE A 164 28.37 24.66 -17.72
#